data_AF-A0A0A2TJX4-F1
#
_entry.id   AF-A0A0A2TJX4-F1
#
_cell.length_a   1.000
_cell.length_b   1.000
_cell.length_c   1.000
_cell.angle_alpha   90.00
_cell.angle_beta   90.00
_cell.angle_gamma   90.00
#
_symmetry.space_group_name_H-M   'P 1'
#
loop_
_entity.id
_entity.type
_entity.pdbx_description
1 polymer ?
#
loop_
_entity_poly.entity_id
_entity_poly.type
_entity_poly.pdbx_seq_one_letter_code
_entity_poly.pdbx_strand_id
1 'polypeptide(L)'
;MALFSNKWWLLGVNVALSFGFFFIWAPMYDLFHYINSLFYVSYFYVMISLLMIVIKGKFLDAITYSFRRFNNRVSKDRDYLDDWEEKPLPSQMVKPTVLKMFIFQGIVLTVGMLGLLAYFYQSI
;
A
#
# COMPACT_ATOMS: atom_id res chain seq x y z
N MET A 1 23.57 3.57 0.09
CA MET A 1 22.09 3.41 0.17
C MET A 1 21.56 2.69 -1.08
N ALA A 2 21.74 1.37 -1.19
CA ALA A 2 21.22 0.57 -2.32
C ALA A 2 20.25 -0.55 -1.90
N LEU A 3 20.07 -0.76 -0.58
CA LEU A 3 19.23 -1.84 -0.04
C LEU A 3 17.74 -1.67 -0.37
N PHE A 4 17.27 -0.43 -0.56
CA PHE A 4 15.87 -0.14 -0.93
C PHE A 4 15.56 -0.28 -2.43
N SER A 5 16.56 -0.59 -3.28
CA SER A 5 16.34 -0.77 -4.71
C SER A 5 15.97 -2.21 -5.08
N ASN A 6 16.34 -3.19 -4.25
CA ASN A 6 16.09 -4.60 -4.55
C ASN A 6 14.74 -5.05 -3.99
N LYS A 7 13.75 -5.24 -4.88
CA LYS A 7 12.39 -5.71 -4.55
C LYS A 7 12.40 -7.05 -3.82
N TRP A 8 13.38 -7.92 -4.10
CA TRP A 8 13.51 -9.23 -3.46
C TRP A 8 14.06 -9.14 -2.04
N TRP A 9 14.95 -8.19 -1.77
CA TRP A 9 15.42 -7.94 -0.41
C TRP A 9 14.26 -7.49 0.49
N LEU A 10 13.44 -6.56 -0.01
CA LEU A 10 12.27 -6.07 0.71
C LEU A 10 11.23 -7.19 0.95
N LEU A 11 11.12 -8.14 0.02
CA LEU A 11 10.32 -9.34 0.22
C LEU A 11 10.87 -10.21 1.35
N GLY A 12 12.18 -10.46 1.39
CA GLY A 12 12.83 -11.17 2.49
C GLY A 12 12.57 -10.50 3.84
N VAL A 13 12.64 -9.16 3.89
CA VAL A 13 12.29 -8.38 5.09
C VAL A 13 10.83 -8.58 5.50
N ASN A 14 9.88 -8.55 4.56
CA ASN A 14 8.46 -8.77 4.87
C ASN A 14 8.19 -10.18 5.38
N VAL A 15 8.85 -11.19 4.82
CA VAL A 15 8.74 -12.58 5.29
C VAL A 15 9.31 -12.70 6.71
N ALA A 16 10.49 -12.11 6.97
CA ALA A 16 11.08 -12.09 8.30
C ALA A 16 10.20 -11.33 9.32
N LEU A 17 9.58 -10.23 8.89
CA LEU A 17 8.65 -9.45 9.71
C LEU A 17 7.37 -10.24 10.02
N SER A 18 6.84 -10.98 9.06
CA SER A 18 5.72 -11.92 9.28
C SER A 18 6.09 -13.03 10.27
N PHE A 19 7.30 -13.58 10.20
CA PHE A 19 7.79 -14.49 11.23
C PHE A 19 7.88 -13.81 12.60
N GLY A 20 8.38 -12.58 12.68
CA GLY A 20 8.42 -11.81 13.92
C GLY A 20 7.03 -11.61 14.54
N PHE A 21 6.04 -11.23 13.73
CA PHE A 21 4.66 -11.12 14.20
C PHE A 21 4.08 -12.46 14.65
N PHE A 22 4.37 -13.54 13.93
CA PHE A 22 3.96 -14.87 14.32
C PHE A 22 4.54 -15.25 15.69
N PHE A 23 5.83 -15.02 15.93
CA PHE A 23 6.45 -15.36 17.21
C PHE A 23 5.92 -14.56 18.41
N ILE A 24 5.52 -13.31 18.19
CA ILE A 24 5.09 -12.42 19.28
C ILE A 24 3.59 -12.57 19.57
N TRP A 25 2.77 -12.81 18.54
CA TRP A 25 1.30 -12.69 18.65
C TRP A 25 0.54 -14.01 18.44
N ALA A 26 1.19 -15.09 17.99
CA ALA A 26 0.50 -16.34 17.73
C ALA A 26 0.06 -17.04 19.04
N PRO A 27 -1.24 -17.39 19.17
CA PRO A 27 -1.72 -18.25 20.26
C PRO A 27 -1.08 -19.64 20.26
N MET A 28 -0.75 -20.17 19.09
CA MET A 28 -0.12 -21.48 18.92
C MET A 28 0.91 -21.42 17.78
N TYR A 29 2.04 -22.11 17.96
CA TYR A 29 3.10 -22.19 16.96
C TYR A 29 2.82 -23.27 15.92
N ASP A 30 1.79 -23.07 15.12
CA ASP A 30 1.43 -23.95 14.00
C ASP A 30 1.48 -23.20 12.66
N LEU A 31 1.31 -23.94 11.57
CA LEU A 31 1.31 -23.39 10.22
C LEU A 31 0.13 -22.43 9.99
N PHE A 32 -1.02 -22.68 10.63
CA PHE A 32 -2.23 -21.88 10.48
C PHE A 32 -2.03 -20.45 10.98
N HIS A 33 -1.46 -20.29 12.17
CA HIS A 33 -1.19 -18.99 12.74
C HIS A 33 -0.08 -18.25 11.99
N TYR A 34 0.88 -18.97 11.40
CA TYR A 34 1.86 -18.35 10.50
C TYR A 34 1.19 -17.82 9.22
N ILE A 35 0.29 -18.61 8.60
CA ILE A 35 -0.51 -18.16 7.45
C ILE A 35 -1.31 -16.91 7.81
N ASN A 36 -1.91 -16.84 8.99
CA ASN A 36 -2.62 -15.63 9.46
C ASN A 36 -1.69 -14.42 9.60
N SER A 37 -0.50 -14.60 10.16
CA SER A 37 0.51 -13.53 10.22
C SER A 37 0.88 -13.02 8.83
N LEU A 38 1.12 -13.95 7.89
CA LEU A 38 1.47 -13.61 6.51
C LEU A 38 0.30 -12.95 5.77
N PHE A 39 -0.93 -13.37 6.08
CA PHE A 39 -2.15 -12.71 5.61
C PHE A 39 -2.19 -11.24 6.05
N TYR A 40 -1.99 -10.93 7.33
CA TYR A 40 -2.02 -9.54 7.81
C TYR A 40 -0.98 -8.65 7.13
N VAL A 41 0.25 -9.17 6.94
CA VAL A 41 1.30 -8.43 6.22
C VAL A 41 0.91 -8.25 4.75
N SER A 42 0.44 -9.29 4.08
CA SER A 42 0.01 -9.21 2.67
C SER A 42 -1.17 -8.24 2.49
N TYR A 43 -2.13 -8.27 3.41
CA TYR A 43 -3.32 -7.42 3.42
C TYR A 43 -2.95 -5.94 3.50
N PHE A 44 -1.97 -5.58 4.34
CA PHE A 44 -1.44 -4.22 4.38
C PHE A 44 -0.92 -3.77 3.00
N TYR A 45 -0.09 -4.58 2.34
CA TYR A 45 0.43 -4.22 1.02
C TYR A 45 -0.66 -4.14 -0.04
N VAL A 46 -1.64 -5.05 -0.03
CA VAL A 46 -2.76 -5.04 -0.96
C VAL A 46 -3.63 -3.79 -0.76
N MET A 47 -4.00 -3.48 0.48
CA MET A 47 -4.82 -2.30 0.80
C MET A 47 -4.14 -1.00 0.39
N ILE A 48 -2.87 -0.82 0.75
CA ILE A 48 -2.11 0.38 0.38
C ILE A 48 -1.93 0.46 -1.14
N SER A 49 -1.71 -0.67 -1.82
CA SER A 49 -1.63 -0.71 -3.29
C SER A 49 -2.93 -0.27 -3.94
N LEU A 50 -4.08 -0.80 -3.49
CA LEU A 50 -5.39 -0.43 -4.02
C LEU A 50 -5.67 1.07 -3.80
N LEU A 51 -5.39 1.58 -2.60
CA LEU A 51 -5.53 2.99 -2.29
C LEU A 51 -4.66 3.86 -3.21
N MET A 52 -3.39 3.49 -3.43
CA MET A 52 -2.51 4.20 -4.35
C MET A 52 -2.96 4.11 -5.81
N ILE A 53 -3.56 3.00 -6.25
CA ILE A 53 -4.16 2.87 -7.59
C ILE A 53 -5.30 3.89 -7.75
N VAL A 54 -6.18 3.98 -6.76
CA VAL A 54 -7.30 4.94 -6.76
C VAL A 54 -6.80 6.38 -6.78
N ILE A 55 -5.81 6.73 -5.93
CA ILE A 55 -5.20 8.07 -5.90
C ILE A 55 -4.60 8.40 -7.27
N LYS A 56 -3.83 7.47 -7.85
CA LYS A 56 -3.18 7.68 -9.14
C LYS A 56 -4.15 7.73 -10.31
N GLY A 57 -5.35 7.16 -10.17
CA GLY A 57 -6.42 7.15 -11.17
C GLY A 57 -7.05 8.52 -11.46
N LYS A 58 -6.52 9.63 -10.92
CA LYS A 58 -6.99 11.02 -11.11
C LYS A 58 -8.42 11.31 -10.63
N PHE A 59 -9.12 10.33 -10.07
CA PHE A 59 -10.43 10.53 -9.46
C PHE A 59 -10.39 11.59 -8.35
N LEU A 60 -9.41 11.47 -7.45
CA LEU A 60 -9.19 12.45 -6.38
C LEU A 60 -8.69 13.79 -6.89
N ASP A 61 -8.04 13.84 -8.05
CA ASP A 61 -7.61 15.09 -8.66
C ASP A 61 -8.82 15.92 -9.08
N ALA A 62 -9.83 15.29 -9.70
CA ALA A 62 -11.05 15.97 -10.12
C ALA A 62 -11.81 16.55 -8.93
N ILE A 63 -11.92 15.79 -7.84
CA ILE A 63 -12.53 16.25 -6.57
C ILE A 63 -11.73 17.42 -6.00
N THR A 64 -10.42 17.23 -5.81
CA THR A 64 -9.54 18.24 -5.21
C THR A 64 -9.54 19.54 -6.02
N TYR A 65 -9.44 19.43 -7.34
CA TYR A 65 -9.51 20.56 -8.26
C TYR A 65 -10.85 21.31 -8.14
N SER A 66 -11.97 20.59 -8.07
CA SER A 66 -13.29 21.20 -7.94
C SER A 66 -13.45 21.97 -6.63
N PHE A 67 -13.00 21.40 -5.51
CA PHE A 67 -12.99 22.09 -4.21
C PHE A 67 -12.07 23.30 -4.19
N ARG A 68 -10.84 23.18 -4.71
CA ARG A 68 -9.90 24.32 -4.79
C ARG A 68 -10.47 25.46 -5.62
N ARG A 69 -11.04 25.15 -6.80
CA ARG A 69 -11.69 26.13 -7.68
C ARG A 69 -12.90 26.79 -7.02
N PHE A 70 -13.72 26.03 -6.30
CA PHE A 70 -14.88 26.57 -5.59
C PHE A 70 -14.44 27.52 -4.47
N ASN A 71 -13.50 27.09 -3.62
CA ASN A 71 -12.98 27.91 -2.53
C ASN A 71 -12.34 29.21 -3.04
N ASN A 72 -11.57 29.13 -4.13
CA ASN A 72 -10.97 30.32 -4.74
C ASN A 72 -12.01 31.32 -5.27
N ARG A 73 -13.13 30.84 -5.83
CA ARG A 73 -14.20 31.71 -6.32
C ARG A 73 -15.03 32.36 -5.22
N VAL A 74 -15.16 31.71 -4.06
CA VAL A 74 -15.98 32.16 -2.93
C VAL A 74 -15.18 33.01 -1.94
N SER A 75 -13.85 32.84 -1.87
CA SER A 75 -12.98 33.63 -1.01
C SER A 75 -13.00 35.12 -1.40
N LYS A 76 -13.18 35.99 -0.40
CA LYS A 76 -13.06 37.45 -0.54
C LYS A 76 -11.61 37.93 -0.59
N ASP A 77 -10.66 37.12 -0.11
CA ASP A 77 -9.22 37.38 -0.13
C ASP A 77 -8.63 36.78 -1.41
N ARG A 78 -8.46 37.60 -2.44
CA ARG A 78 -7.90 37.19 -3.74
C ARG A 78 -6.37 37.21 -3.77
N ASP A 79 -5.73 37.86 -2.80
CA ASP A 79 -4.31 38.23 -2.87
C ASP A 79 -3.34 37.14 -2.36
N TYR A 80 -3.85 36.03 -1.82
CA TYR A 80 -3.04 34.92 -1.25
C TYR A 80 -3.35 33.54 -1.85
N LEU A 81 -4.25 33.47 -2.84
CA LEU A 81 -4.73 32.20 -3.38
C LEU A 81 -4.13 31.81 -4.74
N ASP A 82 -3.42 32.67 -5.45
CA ASP A 82 -3.03 32.43 -6.86
C ASP A 82 -2.19 31.16 -7.10
N ASP A 83 -1.49 30.62 -6.10
CA ASP A 83 -0.65 29.43 -6.28
C ASP A 83 -1.43 28.09 -6.09
N TRP A 84 -2.76 28.11 -5.99
CA TRP A 84 -3.54 26.88 -5.76
C TRP A 84 -3.46 25.88 -6.94
N GLU A 85 -3.22 26.38 -8.15
CA GLU A 85 -3.03 25.60 -9.37
C GLU A 85 -1.66 24.92 -9.41
N GLU A 86 -0.63 25.53 -8.81
CA GLU A 86 0.73 24.98 -8.76
C GLU A 86 0.88 23.87 -7.72
N LYS A 87 -0.04 23.79 -6.74
CA LYS A 87 -0.01 22.75 -5.70
C LYS A 87 -0.20 21.37 -6.32
N PRO A 88 0.69 20.39 -6.02
CA PRO A 88 0.61 19.07 -6.61
C PRO A 88 -0.75 18.42 -6.34
N LEU A 89 -1.24 17.73 -7.36
CA LEU A 89 -2.48 16.97 -7.28
C LEU A 89 -2.22 15.63 -6.55
N PRO A 90 -3.24 15.03 -5.90
CA PRO A 90 -3.09 13.74 -5.23
C PRO A 90 -2.42 12.67 -6.11
N SER A 91 -2.75 12.59 -7.41
CA SER A 91 -2.13 11.63 -8.33
C SER A 91 -0.62 11.83 -8.52
N GLN A 92 -0.13 13.06 -8.34
CA GLN A 92 1.30 13.42 -8.45
C GLN A 92 2.08 13.10 -7.18
N MET A 93 1.39 12.94 -6.04
CA MET A 93 2.01 12.56 -4.77
C MET A 93 2.51 11.11 -4.78
N VAL A 94 1.91 10.24 -5.60
CA VAL A 94 2.25 8.82 -5.68
C VAL A 94 3.28 8.55 -6.77
N LYS A 95 4.52 8.26 -6.37
CA LYS A 95 5.59 7.87 -7.31
C LYS A 95 5.25 6.52 -7.97
N PRO A 96 5.31 6.39 -9.32
CA PRO A 96 5.03 5.13 -10.02
C PRO A 96 5.89 3.95 -9.54
N THR A 97 7.14 4.21 -9.16
CA THR A 97 8.08 3.19 -8.65
C THR A 97 7.61 2.61 -7.32
N VAL A 98 7.12 3.47 -6.41
CA VAL A 98 6.59 3.04 -5.10
C VAL A 98 5.32 2.21 -5.31
N LEU A 99 4.41 2.67 -6.16
CA LEU A 99 3.21 1.91 -6.50
C LEU A 99 3.54 0.50 -7.02
N LYS A 100 4.45 0.40 -8.01
CA LYS A 100 4.87 -0.90 -8.56
C LYS A 100 5.52 -1.80 -7.50
N MET A 101 6.27 -1.22 -6.56
CA MET A 101 6.88 -1.95 -5.45
C MET A 101 5.81 -2.53 -4.52
N PHE A 102 4.85 -1.71 -4.09
CA PHE A 102 3.76 -2.15 -3.21
C PHE A 102 2.88 -3.22 -3.86
N ILE A 103 2.52 -3.04 -5.14
CA ILE A 103 1.77 -4.05 -5.90
C ILE A 103 2.53 -5.37 -5.96
N PHE A 104 3.84 -5.32 -6.27
CA PHE A 104 4.66 -6.52 -6.34
C PHE A 104 4.71 -7.25 -4.99
N GLN A 105 4.93 -6.52 -3.89
CA GLN A 105 4.93 -7.12 -2.55
C GLN A 105 3.57 -7.71 -2.20
N GLY A 106 2.48 -6.98 -2.45
CA GLY A 106 1.13 -7.45 -2.21
C GLY A 106 0.85 -8.75 -2.97
N ILE A 107 1.09 -8.77 -4.28
CA ILE A 107 0.83 -9.95 -5.11
C ILE A 107 1.67 -11.14 -4.64
N VAL A 108 2.99 -10.99 -4.49
CA VAL A 108 3.86 -12.14 -4.18
C VAL A 108 3.57 -12.68 -2.77
N LEU A 109 3.36 -11.81 -1.78
CA LEU A 109 2.98 -12.25 -0.43
C LEU A 109 1.60 -12.92 -0.42
N THR A 110 0.62 -12.38 -1.14
CA THR A 110 -0.71 -13.00 -1.24
C THR A 110 -0.64 -14.35 -1.96
N VAL A 111 0.10 -14.48 -3.06
CA VAL A 111 0.28 -15.76 -3.75
C VAL A 111 0.99 -16.77 -2.86
N GLY A 112 2.04 -16.36 -2.14
CA GLY A 112 2.73 -17.21 -1.17
C GLY A 112 1.80 -17.67 -0.04
N MET A 113 1.00 -16.75 0.51
CA MET A 113 -0.02 -17.05 1.53
C MET A 113 -1.04 -18.06 1.02
N LEU A 114 -1.60 -17.84 -0.17
CA LEU A 114 -2.57 -18.75 -0.78
C LEU A 114 -1.96 -20.12 -1.08
N GLY A 115 -0.69 -20.18 -1.49
CA GLY A 115 0.05 -21.43 -1.67
C GLY A 115 0.19 -22.21 -0.36
N LEU A 116 0.57 -21.53 0.73
CA LEU A 116 0.65 -22.14 2.06
C LEU A 116 -0.72 -22.59 2.57
N LEU A 117 -1.76 -21.78 2.33
CA LEU A 117 -3.14 -22.11 2.70
C LEU A 117 -3.64 -23.35 1.95
N ALA A 118 -3.40 -23.42 0.64
CA ALA A 118 -3.74 -24.59 -0.17
C ALA A 118 -3.00 -25.85 0.32
N TYR A 119 -1.70 -25.71 0.63
CA TYR A 119 -0.92 -26.80 1.22
C TYR A 119 -1.48 -27.26 2.56
N PHE A 120 -1.80 -26.32 3.46
CA PHE A 120 -2.38 -26.62 4.77
C PHE A 120 -3.68 -27.44 4.64
N TYR A 121 -4.59 -27.05 3.75
CA TYR A 121 -5.84 -27.79 3.53
C TYR A 121 -5.67 -29.13 2.81
N GLN A 122 -4.62 -29.33 2.02
CA GLN A 122 -4.31 -30.64 1.44
C GLN A 122 -3.73 -31.62 2.47
N SER A 123 -3.08 -31.09 3.51
CA SER A 123 -2.41 -31.89 4.54
C SER A 123 -3.30 -32.33 5.71
N ILE A 124 -4.55 -31.86 5.74
CA ILE A 124 -5.58 -32.18 6.75
C ILE A 124 -6.60 -33.13 6.12
#